data_AF-A0A6B3I4R1-F1
#
_entry.id   AF-A0A6B3I4R1-F1
#
_cell.length_a   1.000
_cell.length_b   1.000
_cell.length_c   1.000
_cell.angle_alpha   90.00
_cell.angle_beta   90.00
_cell.angle_gamma   90.00
#
_symmetry.space_group_name_H-M   'P 1'
#
loop_
_entity.id
_entity.type
_entity.pdbx_description
1 polymer ?
#
loop_
_entity_poly.entity_id
_entity_poly.type
_entity_poly.pdbx_seq_one_letter_code
_entity_poly.pdbx_strand_id
1 'polypeptide(L)'
;MVNPATGESVLRYELAGTDDVDAAVAAARAAFPGWSGATPGERSEAMHRFVAVLAEQADDFAYAESLQCGKPIKLSTEFDVPGTIDNAAFFAGAARHLEGKAAAEYDGDHTSYVRREAIGVVGS
;
A
#
# COMPACT_ATOMS: atom_id res chain seq x y z
N MET A 1 -11.12 15.44 13.77
CA MET A 1 -12.17 14.82 12.95
C MET A 1 -13.55 15.21 13.47
N VAL A 2 -14.41 15.67 12.58
CA VAL A 2 -15.81 16.05 12.86
C VAL A 2 -16.69 15.17 11.97
N ASN A 3 -17.80 14.66 12.50
CA ASN A 3 -18.78 13.96 11.70
C ASN A 3 -19.55 14.99 10.86
N PRO A 4 -19.45 14.96 9.51
CA PRO A 4 -20.10 15.98 8.68
C PRO A 4 -21.63 15.87 8.66
N ALA A 5 -22.22 14.74 9.04
CA ALA A 5 -23.66 14.55 9.10
C ALA A 5 -24.29 15.18 10.36
N THR A 6 -23.56 15.23 11.50
CA THR A 6 -24.07 15.75 12.78
C THR A 6 -23.40 17.04 13.23
N GLY A 7 -22.21 17.35 12.71
CA GLY A 7 -21.36 18.46 13.18
C GLY A 7 -20.61 18.16 14.49
N GLU A 8 -20.72 16.94 15.03
CA GLU A 8 -20.11 16.59 16.31
C GLU A 8 -18.64 16.22 16.16
N SER A 9 -17.84 16.55 17.19
CA SER A 9 -16.44 16.13 17.25
C SER A 9 -16.35 14.63 17.56
N VAL A 10 -15.64 13.89 16.72
CA VAL A 10 -15.47 12.43 16.88
C VAL A 10 -14.10 12.09 17.47
N LEU A 11 -13.05 12.72 16.94
CA LEU A 11 -11.67 12.44 17.33
C LEU A 11 -10.82 13.70 17.23
N ARG A 12 -9.92 13.91 18.18
CA ARG A 12 -8.86 14.92 18.10
C ARG A 12 -7.53 14.21 17.89
N TYR A 13 -6.73 14.71 16.96
CA TYR A 13 -5.40 14.21 16.65
C TYR A 13 -4.48 15.39 16.36
N GLU A 14 -3.19 15.17 16.57
CA GLU A 14 -2.14 16.15 16.23
C GLU A 14 -1.75 15.96 14.76
N LEU A 15 -1.47 17.08 14.08
CA LEU A 15 -0.97 17.04 12.71
C LEU A 15 0.53 16.81 12.73
N ALA A 16 1.00 15.91 11.86
CA ALA A 16 2.42 15.67 11.67
C ALA A 16 3.12 16.96 11.21
N GLY A 17 4.22 17.31 11.88
CA GLY A 17 5.12 18.39 11.50
C GLY A 17 6.25 17.93 10.57
N THR A 18 7.17 18.84 10.27
CA THR A 18 8.37 18.55 9.46
C THR A 18 9.21 17.45 10.09
N ASP A 19 9.37 17.49 11.41
CA ASP A 19 10.22 16.54 12.14
C ASP A 19 9.65 15.12 12.09
N ASP A 20 8.32 14.98 12.11
CA ASP A 20 7.65 13.68 11.95
C ASP A 20 7.84 13.11 10.54
N VAL A 21 7.78 13.97 9.53
CA VAL A 21 8.02 13.59 8.13
C VAL A 21 9.47 13.16 7.93
N ASP A 22 10.43 13.91 8.46
CA ASP A 22 11.85 13.57 8.40
C ASP A 22 12.14 12.23 9.09
N ALA A 23 11.51 11.99 10.26
CA ALA A 23 11.60 10.72 10.96
C ALA A 23 11.01 9.56 10.15
N ALA A 24 9.85 9.76 9.52
CA ALA A 24 9.22 8.74 8.67
C ALA A 24 10.09 8.40 7.44
N VAL A 25 10.65 9.41 6.78
CA VAL A 25 11.57 9.22 5.64
C VAL A 25 12.85 8.51 6.08
N ALA A 26 13.42 8.87 7.23
CA ALA A 26 14.60 8.20 7.77
C ALA A 26 14.32 6.71 8.06
N ALA A 27 13.19 6.40 8.68
CA ALA A 27 12.77 5.02 8.94
C ALA A 27 12.57 4.22 7.63
N ALA A 28 11.90 4.81 6.64
CA ALA A 28 11.70 4.19 5.33
C ALA A 28 13.03 3.92 4.61
N ARG A 29 13.98 4.87 4.66
CA ARG A 29 15.34 4.69 4.12
C ARG A 29 16.08 3.55 4.81
N ALA A 30 15.98 3.45 6.14
CA ALA A 30 16.63 2.38 6.91
C ALA A 30 16.03 0.99 6.60
N ALA A 31 14.72 0.90 6.38
CA ALA A 31 14.04 -0.35 6.03
C ALA A 31 14.27 -0.80 4.58
N PHE A 32 14.53 0.16 3.67
CA PHE A 32 14.58 -0.10 2.24
C PHE A 32 15.55 -1.21 1.80
N PRO A 33 16.79 -1.33 2.30
CA PRO A 33 17.68 -2.42 1.91
C PRO A 33 17.11 -3.80 2.23
N GLY A 34 16.48 -3.97 3.40
CA GLY A 34 15.85 -5.23 3.79
C GLY A 34 14.62 -5.56 2.93
N TRP A 35 13.76 -4.57 2.70
CA TRP A 35 12.53 -4.78 1.90
C TRP A 35 12.79 -4.97 0.41
N SER A 36 13.72 -4.19 -0.17
CA SER A 36 14.07 -4.31 -1.59
C SER A 36 14.88 -5.56 -1.89
N GLY A 37 15.65 -6.06 -0.91
CA GLY A 37 16.37 -7.33 -0.99
C GLY A 37 15.50 -8.58 -0.83
N ALA A 38 14.31 -8.46 -0.23
CA ALA A 38 13.36 -9.57 -0.12
C ALA A 38 12.96 -10.08 -1.51
N THR A 39 12.73 -11.38 -1.63
CA THR A 39 12.27 -12.01 -2.86
C THR A 39 10.86 -11.55 -3.22
N PRO A 40 10.46 -11.64 -4.51
CA PRO A 40 9.06 -11.45 -4.92
C PRO A 40 8.06 -12.30 -4.12
N GLY A 41 8.45 -13.52 -3.73
CA GLY A 41 7.62 -14.42 -2.93
C GLY A 41 7.37 -13.91 -1.52
N GLU A 42 8.42 -13.49 -0.82
CA GLU A 42 8.31 -12.94 0.55
C GLU A 42 7.48 -11.66 0.59
N ARG A 43 7.67 -10.76 -0.40
CA ARG A 43 6.85 -9.53 -0.50
C ARG A 43 5.38 -9.85 -0.78
N SER A 44 5.13 -10.80 -1.68
CA SER A 44 3.77 -11.28 -1.99
C SER A 44 3.09 -11.87 -0.76
N GLU A 45 3.80 -12.71 0.01
CA GLU A 45 3.27 -13.30 1.23
C GLU A 45 2.98 -12.25 2.31
N ALA A 46 3.88 -11.29 2.51
CA ALA A 46 3.66 -10.17 3.42
C ALA A 46 2.41 -9.34 3.03
N MET A 47 2.22 -9.07 1.75
CA MET A 47 1.03 -8.38 1.24
C MET A 47 -0.25 -9.22 1.42
N HIS A 48 -0.20 -10.54 1.23
CA HIS A 48 -1.35 -11.41 1.51
C HIS A 48 -1.72 -11.45 2.99
N ARG A 49 -0.73 -11.42 3.90
CA ARG A 49 -1.01 -11.25 5.34
C ARG A 49 -1.67 -9.90 5.64
N PHE A 50 -1.22 -8.83 4.99
CA PHE A 50 -1.86 -7.52 5.11
C PHE A 50 -3.32 -7.53 4.61
N VAL A 51 -3.59 -8.18 3.48
CA VAL A 51 -4.96 -8.38 2.97
C VAL A 51 -5.85 -9.11 3.98
N ALA A 52 -5.32 -10.15 4.66
CA ALA A 52 -6.07 -10.85 5.70
C ALA A 52 -6.44 -9.93 6.87
N VAL A 53 -5.49 -9.11 7.35
CA VAL A 53 -5.75 -8.11 8.40
C VAL A 53 -6.79 -7.09 7.95
N LEU A 54 -6.71 -6.61 6.70
CA LEU A 54 -7.71 -5.67 6.17
C LEU A 54 -9.12 -6.28 6.15
N ALA A 55 -9.23 -7.55 5.76
CA ALA A 55 -10.50 -8.28 5.72
C ALA A 55 -11.07 -8.52 7.12
N GLU A 56 -10.23 -8.85 8.10
CA GLU A 56 -10.63 -9.02 9.50
C GLU A 56 -11.22 -7.73 10.12
N GLN A 57 -10.77 -6.56 9.65
CA GLN A 57 -11.17 -5.25 10.14
C GLN A 57 -12.14 -4.51 9.21
N ALA A 58 -12.71 -5.19 8.22
CA ALA A 58 -13.48 -4.55 7.15
C ALA A 58 -14.66 -3.70 7.65
N ASP A 59 -15.41 -4.21 8.64
CA ASP A 59 -16.56 -3.50 9.20
C ASP A 59 -16.14 -2.24 9.97
N ASP A 60 -15.02 -2.30 10.70
CA ASP A 60 -14.47 -1.15 11.42
C ASP A 60 -13.99 -0.06 10.45
N PHE A 61 -13.31 -0.46 9.36
CA PHE A 61 -12.92 0.48 8.30
C PHE A 61 -14.14 1.11 7.63
N ALA A 62 -15.18 0.33 7.35
CA ALA A 62 -16.37 0.85 6.70
C ALA A 62 -17.10 1.86 7.59
N TYR A 63 -17.20 1.58 8.89
CA TYR A 63 -17.77 2.48 9.88
C TYR A 63 -16.96 3.77 10.00
N ALA A 64 -15.63 3.67 10.14
CA ALA A 64 -14.75 4.82 10.24
C ALA A 64 -14.82 5.71 8.99
N GLU A 65 -14.83 5.12 7.80
CA GLU A 65 -14.95 5.84 6.52
C GLU A 65 -16.29 6.55 6.39
N SER A 66 -17.39 5.89 6.76
CA SER A 66 -18.73 6.50 6.77
C SER A 66 -18.83 7.65 7.77
N LEU A 67 -18.25 7.47 8.97
CA LEU A 67 -18.24 8.46 10.04
C LEU A 67 -17.43 9.71 9.67
N GLN A 68 -16.29 9.55 9.00
CA GLN A 68 -15.45 10.68 8.61
C GLN A 68 -15.97 11.42 7.37
N CYS A 69 -16.49 10.70 6.38
CA CYS A 69 -16.89 11.27 5.09
C CYS A 69 -18.38 11.64 5.02
N GLY A 70 -19.22 11.12 5.91
CA GLY A 70 -20.67 11.28 5.87
C GLY A 70 -21.36 10.50 4.75
N LYS A 71 -20.65 9.58 4.09
CA LYS A 71 -21.22 8.72 3.04
C LYS A 71 -22.12 7.64 3.67
N PRO A 72 -23.19 7.18 2.99
CA PRO A 72 -23.99 6.08 3.50
C PRO A 72 -23.13 4.84 3.76
N ILE A 73 -23.32 4.18 4.90
CA ILE A 73 -22.53 3.00 5.30
C ILE A 73 -22.48 1.92 4.21
N LYS A 74 -23.58 1.77 3.46
CA LYS A 74 -23.69 0.86 2.33
C LYS A 74 -22.57 1.06 1.29
N LEU A 75 -22.21 2.30 0.99
CA LEU A 75 -21.16 2.60 0.02
C LEU A 75 -19.79 2.15 0.54
N SER A 76 -19.51 2.37 1.83
CA SER A 76 -18.28 1.91 2.46
C SER A 76 -18.19 0.38 2.51
N THR A 77 -19.27 -0.30 2.91
CA THR A 77 -19.30 -1.76 3.08
C THR A 77 -19.34 -2.54 1.77
N GLU A 78 -19.96 -1.99 0.72
CA GLU A 78 -20.17 -2.71 -0.55
C GLU A 78 -19.22 -2.26 -1.67
N PHE A 79 -18.52 -1.12 -1.53
CA PHE A 79 -17.66 -0.59 -2.58
C PHE A 79 -16.26 -0.22 -2.07
N ASP A 80 -16.15 0.76 -1.17
CA ASP A 80 -14.84 1.33 -0.81
C ASP A 80 -13.91 0.31 -0.14
N VAL A 81 -14.39 -0.38 0.89
CA VAL A 81 -13.59 -1.36 1.65
C VAL A 81 -13.33 -2.63 0.83
N PRO A 82 -14.33 -3.26 0.18
CA PRO A 82 -14.06 -4.40 -0.69
C PRO A 82 -13.08 -4.08 -1.83
N GLY A 83 -13.22 -2.91 -2.46
CA GLY A 83 -12.32 -2.46 -3.53
C GLY A 83 -10.89 -2.25 -3.04
N THR A 84 -10.71 -1.72 -1.83
CA THR A 84 -9.39 -1.55 -1.21
C THR A 84 -8.72 -2.89 -0.91
N ILE A 85 -9.47 -3.85 -0.36
CA ILE A 85 -8.99 -5.20 -0.05
C ILE A 85 -8.59 -5.92 -1.35
N ASP A 86 -9.45 -5.86 -2.38
CA ASP A 86 -9.17 -6.48 -3.68
C ASP A 86 -7.95 -5.86 -4.36
N ASN A 87 -7.81 -4.53 -4.35
CA ASN A 87 -6.64 -3.85 -4.88
C ASN A 87 -5.34 -4.31 -4.18
N ALA A 88 -5.37 -4.44 -2.85
CA ALA A 88 -4.22 -4.96 -2.09
C ALA A 88 -3.91 -6.43 -2.46
N ALA A 89 -4.94 -7.26 -2.65
CA ALA A 89 -4.81 -8.66 -3.06
C ALA A 89 -4.25 -8.79 -4.49
N PHE A 90 -4.70 -7.94 -5.40
CA PHE A 90 -4.17 -7.85 -6.76
C PHE A 90 -2.67 -7.57 -6.74
N PHE A 91 -2.23 -6.54 -6.01
CA PHE A 91 -0.81 -6.20 -5.93
C PHE A 91 0.03 -7.24 -5.16
N ALA A 92 -0.56 -7.96 -4.21
CA ALA A 92 0.08 -9.11 -3.57
C ALA A 92 0.45 -10.20 -4.60
N GLY A 93 -0.46 -10.49 -5.54
CA GLY A 93 -0.18 -11.40 -6.66
C GLY A 93 0.78 -10.79 -7.70
N ALA A 94 0.59 -9.52 -8.06
CA ALA A 94 1.41 -8.83 -9.05
C ALA A 94 2.88 -8.70 -8.62
N ALA A 95 3.17 -8.69 -7.31
CA ALA A 95 4.53 -8.66 -6.78
C ALA A 95 5.44 -9.78 -7.32
N ARG A 96 4.85 -10.90 -7.77
CA ARG A 96 5.55 -12.06 -8.36
C ARG A 96 5.70 -12.01 -9.88
N HIS A 97 5.05 -11.05 -10.54
CA HIS A 97 4.91 -10.96 -11.99
C HIS A 97 5.58 -9.70 -12.54
N LEU A 98 6.89 -9.58 -12.32
CA LEU A 98 7.69 -8.48 -12.85
C LEU A 98 8.09 -8.78 -14.29
N GLU A 99 7.34 -8.24 -15.25
CA GLU A 99 7.62 -8.44 -16.68
C GLU A 99 8.88 -7.67 -17.13
N GLY A 100 9.60 -8.22 -18.12
CA GLY A 100 10.80 -7.63 -18.68
C GLY A 100 10.98 -7.98 -20.15
N LYS A 101 12.00 -7.38 -20.78
CA LYS A 101 12.44 -7.78 -22.13
C LYS A 101 13.23 -9.08 -22.05
N ALA A 102 13.20 -9.85 -23.13
CA ALA A 102 14.00 -11.06 -23.25
C ALA A 102 15.49 -10.73 -23.04
N ALA A 103 16.19 -11.60 -22.31
CA ALA A 103 17.64 -11.56 -22.28
C ALA A 103 18.16 -12.17 -23.60
N ALA A 104 19.02 -11.46 -24.32
CA ALA A 104 19.55 -11.91 -25.61
C ALA A 104 20.81 -11.14 -26.04
N GLU A 105 21.52 -11.70 -27.00
CA GLU A 105 22.63 -11.07 -27.73
C GLU A 105 22.09 -10.20 -28.87
N TYR A 106 21.76 -8.95 -28.56
CA TYR A 106 21.26 -8.02 -29.58
C TYR A 106 22.36 -7.49 -30.53
N ASP A 107 23.64 -7.70 -30.20
CA ASP A 107 24.81 -7.29 -30.99
C ASP A 107 25.87 -8.40 -31.12
N GLY A 108 25.50 -9.66 -30.94
CA GLY A 108 26.37 -10.84 -31.14
C GLY A 108 27.44 -11.10 -30.07
N ASP A 109 28.06 -10.05 -29.52
CA ASP A 109 29.18 -10.16 -28.56
C ASP A 109 28.82 -9.74 -27.12
N HIS A 110 27.56 -9.33 -26.89
CA HIS A 110 27.10 -8.81 -25.61
C HIS A 110 25.71 -9.34 -25.24
N THR A 111 25.59 -9.93 -24.05
CA THR A 111 24.28 -10.28 -23.47
C THR A 111 23.62 -9.04 -22.88
N SER A 112 22.42 -8.70 -23.35
CA SER A 112 21.60 -7.63 -22.79
C SER A 112 20.47 -8.22 -21.94
N TYR A 113 20.15 -7.58 -20.81
CA TYR A 113 19.00 -7.92 -19.98
C TYR A 113 18.49 -6.68 -19.23
N VAL A 114 17.26 -6.75 -18.72
CA VAL A 114 16.64 -5.67 -17.95
C VAL A 114 16.19 -6.21 -16.59
N ARG A 115 16.50 -5.46 -15.53
CA ARG A 115 15.96 -5.69 -14.20
C ARG A 115 14.97 -4.58 -13.85
N ARG A 116 13.92 -4.96 -13.13
CA ARG A 116 13.02 -4.01 -12.46
C ARG A 116 13.40 -3.96 -10.99
N GLU A 117 13.96 -2.84 -10.58
CA GLU A 117 14.41 -2.61 -9.21
C GLU A 117 13.50 -1.60 -8.52
N ALA A 118 13.34 -1.74 -7.21
CA ALA A 118 12.58 -0.79 -6.42
C ALA A 118 13.28 0.58 -6.41
N ILE A 119 12.52 1.67 -6.53
CA ILE A 119 13.08 3.03 -6.70
C ILE A 119 13.60 3.66 -5.40
N GLY A 120 13.21 3.12 -4.24
CA GLY A 120 13.54 3.71 -2.93
C GLY A 120 12.29 4.13 -2.17
N VAL A 121 12.43 5.22 -1.42
CA VAL A 121 11.35 5.83 -0.64
C VAL A 121 10.40 6.60 -1.56
N VAL A 122 9.10 6.41 -1.37
CA VAL A 122 8.02 7.07 -2.14
C VAL A 122 7.17 7.90 -1.18
N GLY A 123 6.91 9.16 -1.53
CA GLY A 123 5.92 10.01 -0.84
C GLY A 123 4.59 9.99 -1.59
N SER A 124 3.48 9.82 -0.85
CA SER A 124 2.10 9.77 -1.37
C SER A 124 1.16 10.52 -0.44
#